data_AF-A0AAJ1HWL3-F1
#
_entry.id   AF-A0AAJ1HWL3-F1
#
_cell.length_a   1.000
_cell.length_b   1.000
_cell.length_c   1.000
_cell.angle_alpha   90.00
_cell.angle_beta   90.00
_cell.angle_gamma   90.00
#
_symmetry.space_group_name_H-M   'P 1'
#
loop_
_entity.id
_entity.type
_entity.pdbx_description
1 polymer ?
#
loop_
_entity_poly.entity_id
_entity_poly.type
_entity_poly.pdbx_seq_one_letter_code
_entity_poly.pdbx_strand_id
1 'polypeptide(L)' 'MSEDLRIQKSKQAIKNAFLSLLAEKGFEKITIKDICTQAMIGKSTFYYHYEDKYDLARQLAIQSLKNYQQHVLIPR' A
#
# COMPACT_ATOMS: atom_id res chain seq x y z
N MET A 1 14.90 -0.22 16.55
CA MET A 1 14.79 -1.56 15.92
C MET A 1 13.36 -2.13 15.93
N SER A 2 12.49 -1.83 16.92
CA SER A 2 11.10 -2.34 16.96
C SER A 2 10.10 -1.52 16.13
N GLU A 3 10.34 -0.22 15.95
CA GLU A 3 9.43 0.67 15.21
C GLU A 3 9.41 0.36 13.71
N ASP A 4 10.57 0.06 13.11
CA ASP A 4 10.71 -0.31 11.70
C ASP A 4 9.85 -1.51 11.30
N LEU A 5 9.82 -2.54 12.16
CA LEU A 5 9.02 -3.75 11.93
C LEU A 5 7.53 -3.46 11.96
N ARG A 6 7.08 -2.57 12.85
CA ARG A 6 5.67 -2.16 12.93
C ARG A 6 5.26 -1.41 11.66
N ILE A 7 6.11 -0.48 11.21
CA ILE A 7 5.92 0.30 9.98
C ILE A 7 5.85 -0.62 8.75
N GLN A 8 6.72 -1.61 8.65
CA GLN A 8 6.71 -2.56 7.53
C GLN A 8 5.43 -3.41 7.52
N LYS A 9 5.02 -3.91 8.68
CA LYS A 9 3.78 -4.71 8.81
C LYS A 9 2.54 -3.91 8.42
N SER A 10 2.41 -2.68 8.89
CA SER A 10 1.27 -1.82 8.54
C SER A 10 1.28 -1.43 7.06
N LYS A 11 2.43 -1.09 6.47
CA LYS A 11 2.53 -0.84 5.02
C LYS A 11 2.13 -2.07 4.19
N GLN A 12 2.57 -3.26 4.59
CA GLN A 12 2.20 -4.49 3.88
C GLN A 12 0.71 -4.81 4.01
N ALA A 13 0.12 -4.63 5.20
CA ALA A 13 -1.32 -4.82 5.41
C ALA A 13 -2.15 -3.86 4.55
N ILE A 14 -1.77 -2.57 4.52
CA ILE A 14 -2.43 -1.55 3.69
C ILE A 14 -2.33 -1.91 2.21
N LYS A 15 -1.14 -2.31 1.73
CA LYS A 15 -0.92 -2.71 0.34
C LYS A 15 -1.83 -3.88 -0.05
N ASN A 16 -1.85 -4.94 0.75
CA ASN A 16 -2.65 -6.13 0.47
C ASN A 16 -4.16 -5.80 0.44
N ALA A 17 -4.63 -5.04 1.43
CA ALA A 17 -6.02 -4.57 1.49
C ALA A 17 -6.40 -3.75 0.25
N PHE A 18 -5.57 -2.78 -0.12
CA PHE A 18 -5.81 -1.92 -1.27
C PHE A 18 -5.86 -2.70 -2.59
N LEU A 19 -4.91 -3.61 -2.83
CA LEU A 19 -4.89 -4.43 -4.06
C LEU A 19 -6.10 -5.37 -4.14
N SER A 20 -6.52 -5.95 -3.03
CA SER A 20 -7.74 -6.78 -2.95
C SER A 20 -8.98 -5.97 -3.30
N LEU A 21 -9.16 -4.80 -2.68
CA LEU A 21 -10.29 -3.92 -2.95
C LEU A 21 -10.28 -3.36 -4.37
N LEU A 22 -9.09 -3.11 -4.92
CA LEU A 22 -8.90 -2.67 -6.30
C LEU A 22 -9.38 -3.72 -7.30
N ALA A 23 -9.06 -5.00 -7.06
CA ALA A 23 -9.54 -6.10 -7.88
C ALA A 23 -11.05 -6.32 -7.74
N GLU A 24 -11.61 -6.12 -6.54
CA GLU A 24 -13.03 -6.40 -6.26
C GLU A 24 -13.99 -5.34 -6.81
N LYS A 25 -13.70 -4.06 -6.60
CA LYS A 25 -14.66 -2.97 -6.89
C LYS A 25 -14.10 -1.80 -7.70
N GLY A 26 -12.82 -1.84 -8.06
CA GLY A 26 -12.16 -0.79 -8.82
C GLY A 26 -11.83 0.45 -7.98
N PHE A 27 -10.87 1.24 -8.46
CA PHE A 27 -10.22 2.31 -7.70
C PHE A 27 -11.16 3.43 -7.23
N GLU A 28 -12.11 3.84 -8.08
CA GLU A 28 -13.02 4.95 -7.78
C GLU A 28 -13.86 4.68 -6.54
N LYS A 29 -14.33 3.43 -6.38
CA LYS A 29 -15.20 2.99 -5.28
C LYS A 29 -14.46 2.67 -3.97
N ILE A 30 -13.12 2.66 -3.96
CA ILE A 30 -12.34 2.44 -2.74
C ILE A 30 -12.36 3.70 -1.89
N THR A 31 -12.62 3.54 -0.60
CA THR A 31 -12.46 4.59 0.40
C THR A 31 -11.34 4.23 1.39
N ILE A 32 -10.80 5.24 2.07
CA ILE A 32 -9.81 5.04 3.13
C ILE A 32 -10.40 4.15 4.24
N LYS A 33 -11.70 4.25 4.50
CA LYS A 33 -12.39 3.40 5.49
C LYS A 33 -12.31 1.93 5.12
N ASP A 34 -12.60 1.59 3.86
CA ASP A 34 -12.53 0.20 3.39
C ASP A 34 -11.12 -0.37 3.55
N ILE A 35 -10.10 0.41 3.17
CA ILE A 35 -8.69 0.00 3.30
C ILE A 35 -8.34 -0.24 4.77
N CYS A 36 -8.71 0.69 5.66
CA CYS A 36 -8.43 0.56 7.09
C CYS A 36 -9.12 -0.67 7.70
N THR A 37 -10.39 -0.90 7.35
CA THR A 37 -11.16 -2.05 7.81
C THR A 37 -10.53 -3.37 7.34
N GLN A 38 -10.22 -3.47 6.04
CA GLN A 38 -9.64 -4.67 5.45
C GLN A 38 -8.21 -4.94 5.96
N ALA A 39 -7.43 -3.90 6.20
CA ALA A 39 -6.07 -4.01 6.75
C ALA A 39 -6.03 -4.18 8.28
N MET A 40 -7.18 -4.11 8.97
CA MET A 40 -7.29 -4.14 10.44
C MET A 40 -6.40 -3.07 11.13
N ILE A 41 -6.47 -1.82 10.64
CA ILE A 41 -5.72 -0.69 11.22
C ILE A 41 -6.63 0.52 11.48
N GLY A 42 -6.14 1.45 12.31
CA GLY A 42 -6.77 2.75 12.49
C GLY A 42 -6.43 3.73 11.36
N LYS A 43 -7.29 4.74 11.16
CA LYS A 43 -7.06 5.82 10.18
C LYS A 43 -5.76 6.57 10.44
N SER A 44 -5.40 6.81 11.70
CA SER A 44 -4.13 7.48 12.04
C SER A 44 -2.91 6.69 11.56
N THR A 45 -2.98 5.36 11.57
CA THR A 45 -1.92 4.50 11.02
C THR A 45 -1.87 4.58 9.50
N PHE A 46 -3.02 4.68 8.83
CA PHE A 46 -3.05 4.92 7.38
C PHE A 46 -2.38 6.27 7.04
N TYR A 47 -2.82 7.35 7.71
CA TYR A 47 -2.31 8.70 7.46
C TYR A 47 -0.85 8.91 7.88
N TYR A 48 -0.31 8.06 8.76
CA TYR A 48 1.12 8.02 9.04
C TYR A 48 1.95 7.54 7.84
N HIS A 49 1.36 6.76 6.92
CA HIS A 49 2.06 6.22 5.76
C HIS A 49 1.70 6.93 4.44
N TYR A 50 0.45 7.39 4.31
CA TYR A 50 -0.10 7.88 3.04
C TYR A 50 -1.03 9.06 3.27
N GLU A 51 -0.97 10.06 2.41
CA GLU A 51 -1.83 11.25 2.51
C GLU A 51 -3.29 10.92 2.18
N ASP A 52 -3.50 10.09 1.15
CA ASP A 52 -4.81 9.63 0.69
C ASP A 52 -4.67 8.37 -0.20
N LYS A 53 -5.77 7.91 -0.81
CA LYS A 53 -5.77 6.71 -1.66
C LYS A 53 -5.00 6.87 -2.98
N TYR A 54 -4.90 8.08 -3.52
CA TYR A 54 -4.12 8.41 -4.70
C TYR A 54 -2.62 8.40 -4.41
N ASP A 55 -2.21 8.95 -3.27
CA ASP A 55 -0.81 8.85 -2.81
C ASP A 55 -0.40 7.38 -2.62
N LEU A 56 -1.23 6.57 -1.95
CA LEU A 56 -1.02 5.13 -1.84
C LEU A 56 -0.84 4.47 -3.22
N ALA A 57 -1.74 4.72 -4.17
CA ALA A 57 -1.65 4.16 -5.51
C ALA A 57 -0.37 4.57 -6.23
N ARG A 58 0.01 5.86 -6.15
CA ARG A 58 1.23 6.39 -6.75
C ARG A 58 2.48 5.72 -6.17
N GLN A 59 2.58 5.63 -4.85
CA GLN A 59 3.73 4.99 -4.19
C GLN A 59 3.84 3.51 -4.57
N LEU A 60 2.73 2.78 -4.63
CA LEU A 60 2.72 1.38 -5.07
C LEU A 60 3.13 1.21 -6.53
N ALA A 61 2.68 2.12 -7.42
CA ALA A 61 3.07 2.11 -8.83
C ALA A 61 4.59 2.35 -8.98
N ILE A 62 5.13 3.39 -8.32
CA ILE A 62 6.56 3.69 -8.33
C ILE A 62 7.38 2.52 -7.77
N GLN A 63 6.94 1.92 -6.66
CA GLN A 63 7.61 0.75 -6.08
C GLN A 63 7.63 -0.44 -7.05
N SER A 64 6.51 -0.69 -7.74
CA SER A 64 6.41 -1.79 -8.71
C SER A 64 7.33 -1.57 -9.92
N LEU A 65 7.42 -0.33 -10.41
CA LEU A 65 8.34 0.05 -11.48
C LEU A 65 9.80 -0.12 -11.05
N LYS A 66 10.17 0.33 -9.85
CA LYS A 66 11.52 0.14 -9.30
C LYS A 66 11.88 -1.34 -9.20
N ASN A 67 10.96 -2.16 -8.68
CA ASN A 67 11.18 -3.60 -8.58
C ASN A 67 11.39 -4.24 -9.96
N TYR A 68 10.61 -3.84 -10.96
CA TYR A 68 10.77 -4.31 -12.33
C TYR A 68 12.15 -3.93 -12.89
N GLN A 69 12.59 -2.68 -12.72
CA GLN A 69 13.91 -2.22 -13.19
C GLN A 69 15.05 -3.02 -12.56
N GLN A 70 14.98 -3.32 -11.26
CA GLN A 70 16.02 -4.06 -10.55
C GLN A 70 16.14 -5.52 -11.02
N HIS A 71 15.03 -6.16 -11.41
CA HIS A 71 15.03 -7.56 -11.80
C HIS A 71 15.19 -7.80 -13.32
N VAL A 72 14.87 -6.83 -14.17
CA VAL A 72 14.90 -6.98 -15.63
C VAL A 72 16.10 -6.28 -16.29
N LEU A 73 16.59 -5.16 -15.74
CA LEU A 73 17.67 -4.36 -16.37
C LEU A 73 19.06 -4.63 -15.79
N ILE A 74 19.15 -5.35 -14.67
CA ILE A 74 20.43 -5.79 -14.08
C ILE A 74 20.34 -7.32 -13.94
N PRO A 75 20.50 -8.07 -15.05
CA PRO A 75 20.60 -9.52 -14.97
C PRO A 75 21.83 -9.87 -14.12
N ARG A 76 21.64 -10.81 -13.19
CA ARG A 76 22.67 -11.31 -12.28
C ARG A 76 23.59 -12.30 -12.98
#